data_AF-A0A6J6UDC1-F1
#
_entry.id   AF-A0A6J6UDC1-F1
#
_cell.length_a   1.000
_cell.length_b   1.000
_cell.length_c   1.000
_cell.angle_alpha   90.00
_cell.angle_beta   90.00
_cell.angle_gamma   90.00
#
_symmetry.space_group_name_H-M   'P 1'
#
loop_
_entity.id
_entity.type
_entity.pdbx_description
1 polymer ?
#
loop_
_entity_poly.entity_id
_entity_poly.type
_entity_poly.pdbx_seq_one_letter_code
_entity_poly.pdbx_strand_id
1 'polypeptide(L)'
;MKALWLDLLDRPHIRAILGPDFVPEEPHRAWPIPARVDNMVPTTQRALFVGDAVAACDVMTGEGIAQALVTGLRAAEAIRDHGRSSNAAQQYANALKLELVADHRMSKLLVKGLSSVSGADRAVRIAGASAWTRRNFGRWLFEDYPRALIATPRRWGRGVITQPGAYASR
;
A
#
# COMPACT_ATOMS: atom_id res chain seq x y z
N MET A 1 2.39 -12.26 -17.30
CA MET A 1 2.64 -10.81 -17.11
C MET A 1 2.97 -10.10 -18.43
N LYS A 2 3.99 -10.49 -19.20
CA LYS A 2 4.31 -9.82 -20.48
C LYS A 2 3.13 -9.78 -21.48
N ALA A 3 2.43 -10.90 -21.67
CA ALA A 3 1.24 -10.95 -22.52
C ALA A 3 0.12 -10.02 -22.01
N LEU A 4 -0.23 -10.11 -20.72
CA LEU A 4 -1.23 -9.22 -20.09
C LEU A 4 -0.93 -7.72 -20.26
N TRP A 5 0.35 -7.34 -20.24
CA TRP A 5 0.76 -5.96 -20.47
C TRP A 5 0.47 -5.51 -21.91
N LEU A 6 0.83 -6.34 -22.90
CA LEU A 6 0.53 -6.06 -24.31
C LEU A 6 -0.99 -6.04 -24.55
N ASP A 7 -1.72 -7.01 -24.02
CA ASP A 7 -3.18 -7.09 -24.13
C ASP A 7 -3.88 -5.86 -23.52
N LEU A 8 -3.32 -5.28 -22.44
CA LEU A 8 -3.84 -4.06 -21.82
C LEU A 8 -3.68 -2.86 -22.76
N LEU A 9 -2.50 -2.71 -23.38
CA LEU A 9 -2.22 -1.62 -24.33
C LEU A 9 -3.07 -1.72 -25.60
N ASP A 10 -3.47 -2.93 -25.98
CA ASP A 10 -4.34 -3.18 -27.13
C ASP A 10 -5.83 -2.91 -26.87
N ARG A 11 -6.24 -2.66 -25.62
CA ARG A 11 -7.65 -2.40 -25.31
C ARG A 11 -8.13 -1.12 -26.01
N PRO A 12 -9.33 -1.13 -26.62
CA PRO A 12 -9.80 0.02 -27.40
C PRO A 12 -9.79 1.36 -26.66
N HIS A 13 -10.19 1.37 -25.38
CA HIS A 13 -10.20 2.58 -24.56
C HIS A 13 -8.81 3.06 -24.15
N ILE A 14 -7.83 2.14 -24.01
CA ILE A 14 -6.44 2.50 -23.75
C ILE A 14 -5.79 3.03 -25.03
N ARG A 15 -5.94 2.34 -26.16
CA ARG A 15 -5.51 2.79 -27.50
C ARG A 15 -6.05 4.19 -27.83
N ALA A 16 -7.33 4.44 -27.55
CA ALA A 16 -7.95 5.73 -27.80
C ALA A 16 -7.31 6.89 -27.00
N ILE A 17 -6.83 6.62 -25.79
CA ILE A 17 -6.12 7.60 -24.94
C ILE A 17 -4.67 7.79 -25.41
N LEU A 18 -3.99 6.70 -25.75
CA LEU A 18 -2.58 6.73 -26.15
C LEU A 18 -2.36 7.28 -27.57
N GLY A 19 -3.36 7.16 -28.45
CA GLY A 19 -3.29 7.55 -29.85
C GLY A 19 -2.78 6.43 -30.78
N PRO A 20 -3.03 6.57 -32.10
CA PRO A 20 -2.70 5.53 -33.09
C PRO A 20 -1.19 5.35 -33.28
N ASP A 21 -0.41 6.42 -33.09
CA ASP A 21 1.04 6.44 -33.32
C ASP A 21 1.84 6.14 -32.04
N PHE A 22 1.19 5.59 -31.00
CA PHE A 22 1.85 5.23 -29.75
C PHE A 22 2.99 4.23 -29.97
N VAL A 23 4.17 4.58 -29.47
CA VAL A 23 5.34 3.71 -29.41
C VAL A 23 5.91 3.73 -27.98
N PRO A 24 6.24 2.59 -27.36
CA PRO A 24 6.91 2.56 -26.07
C PRO A 24 8.28 3.24 -26.12
N GLU A 25 8.54 4.14 -25.18
CA GLU A 25 9.84 4.84 -25.05
C GLU A 25 10.96 3.90 -24.55
N GLU A 26 10.62 3.00 -23.62
CA GLU A 26 11.56 2.06 -23.01
C GLU A 26 10.99 0.63 -22.98
N PRO A 27 11.85 -0.39 -22.82
CA PRO A 27 11.40 -1.75 -22.55
C PRO A 27 10.52 -1.82 -21.31
N HIS A 28 9.43 -2.58 -21.41
CA HIS A 28 8.59 -2.87 -20.25
C HIS A 28 9.38 -3.58 -19.15
N ARG A 29 9.45 -2.95 -17.98
CA ARG A 29 10.08 -3.50 -16.77
C ARG A 29 8.99 -3.92 -15.78
N ALA A 30 9.19 -5.08 -15.17
CA ALA A 30 8.29 -5.60 -14.15
C ALA A 30 9.10 -6.20 -13.00
N TRP A 31 8.71 -5.86 -11.78
CA TRP A 31 9.27 -6.43 -10.56
C TRP A 31 8.17 -7.08 -9.73
N PRO A 32 8.49 -8.15 -8.99
CA PRO A 32 7.54 -8.70 -8.03
C PRO A 32 7.25 -7.66 -6.94
N ILE A 33 5.98 -7.46 -6.60
CA ILE A 33 5.56 -6.62 -5.48
C ILE A 33 5.52 -7.52 -4.23
N PRO A 34 6.47 -7.39 -3.27
CA PRO A 34 6.53 -8.28 -2.13
C PRO A 34 5.57 -7.78 -1.05
N ALA A 35 4.26 -8.00 -1.22
CA ALA A 35 3.25 -7.65 -0.22
C ALA A 35 2.95 -8.87 0.66
N ARG A 36 3.85 -9.17 1.61
CA ARG A 36 3.73 -10.35 2.52
C ARG A 36 4.43 -10.15 3.86
N VAL A 37 4.38 -8.92 4.39
CA VAL A 37 5.04 -8.51 5.64
C VAL A 37 4.72 -9.40 6.84
N ASP A 38 3.56 -10.05 6.85
CA ASP A 38 3.12 -10.97 7.91
C ASP A 38 3.90 -12.28 7.99
N ASN A 39 4.62 -12.65 6.93
CA ASN A 39 5.35 -13.92 6.83
C ASN A 39 6.88 -13.73 6.76
N MET A 40 7.37 -12.51 6.97
CA MET A 40 8.80 -12.20 6.87
C MET A 40 9.49 -12.24 8.24
N VAL A 41 10.78 -12.57 8.22
CA VAL A 41 11.66 -12.47 9.38
C VAL A 41 12.22 -11.05 9.43
N PRO A 42 11.78 -10.18 10.36
CA PRO A 42 12.16 -8.77 10.34
C PRO A 42 13.56 -8.52 10.89
N THR A 43 14.09 -9.46 11.68
CA THR A 43 15.33 -9.28 12.44
C THR A 43 16.09 -10.58 12.62
N THR A 44 17.40 -10.45 12.79
CA THR A 44 18.24 -11.44 13.48
C THR A 44 18.73 -10.83 14.80
N GLN A 45 19.72 -11.44 15.46
CA GLN A 45 20.27 -10.88 16.71
C GLN A 45 20.79 -9.44 16.54
N ARG A 46 21.50 -9.15 15.45
CA ARG A 46 22.18 -7.86 15.25
C ARG A 46 21.85 -7.17 13.93
N ALA A 47 20.91 -7.71 13.16
CA ALA A 47 20.47 -7.12 11.91
C ALA A 47 18.97 -6.87 11.92
N LEU A 48 18.56 -5.72 11.40
CA LEU A 48 17.17 -5.36 11.13
C LEU A 48 17.02 -5.26 9.61
N PHE A 49 15.96 -5.83 9.05
CA PHE A 49 15.64 -5.76 7.62
C PHE A 49 14.53 -4.74 7.40
N VAL A 50 14.56 -4.00 6.29
CA VAL A 50 13.62 -2.90 5.99
C VAL A 50 13.13 -2.97 4.54
N GLY A 51 12.02 -2.28 4.24
CA GLY A 51 11.43 -2.22 2.90
C GLY A 51 11.10 -3.58 2.31
N ASP A 52 11.49 -3.79 1.06
CA ASP A 52 11.22 -5.03 0.32
C ASP A 52 11.84 -6.27 0.98
N ALA A 53 12.93 -6.12 1.77
CA ALA A 53 13.54 -7.23 2.50
C ALA A 53 12.61 -7.82 3.57
N VAL A 54 11.68 -7.02 4.09
CA VAL A 54 10.60 -7.48 4.97
C VAL A 54 9.25 -7.52 4.27
N ALA A 55 9.25 -7.45 2.93
CA ALA A 55 8.03 -7.48 2.13
C ALA A 55 6.99 -6.45 2.60
N ALA A 56 7.47 -5.26 2.97
CA ALA A 56 6.64 -4.16 3.41
C ALA A 56 6.02 -3.47 2.18
N CYS A 57 4.79 -3.86 1.87
CA CYS A 57 3.99 -3.26 0.82
C CYS A 57 2.51 -3.52 1.11
N ASP A 58 1.66 -2.52 0.87
CA ASP A 58 0.22 -2.72 0.94
C ASP A 58 -0.29 -3.55 -0.25
N VAL A 59 -1.01 -4.64 0.04
CA VAL A 59 -1.48 -5.60 -0.97
C VAL A 59 -2.52 -4.99 -1.91
N MET A 60 -3.24 -3.97 -1.46
CA MET A 60 -4.39 -3.42 -2.17
C MET A 60 -4.03 -2.21 -3.04
N THR A 61 -3.12 -1.35 -2.58
CA THR A 61 -2.66 -0.16 -3.31
C THR A 61 -1.31 -0.35 -3.99
N GLY A 62 -0.53 -1.35 -3.57
CA GLY A 62 0.84 -1.54 -4.06
C GLY A 62 1.83 -0.50 -3.51
N GLU A 63 1.47 0.22 -2.45
CA GLU A 63 2.36 1.19 -1.81
C GLU A 63 3.54 0.50 -1.12
N GLY A 64 4.68 0.41 -1.81
CA GLY A 64 5.95 -0.07 -1.24
C GLY A 64 6.84 1.04 -0.71
N ILE A 65 6.89 2.20 -1.38
CA ILE A 65 7.83 3.29 -1.03
C ILE A 65 7.56 3.84 0.37
N ALA A 66 6.31 4.19 0.67
CA ALA A 66 5.93 4.70 1.99
C ALA A 66 6.27 3.66 3.09
N GLN A 67 6.02 2.39 2.82
CA GLN A 67 6.29 1.30 3.76
C GLN A 67 7.80 1.07 3.95
N ALA A 68 8.60 1.20 2.89
CA ALA A 68 10.05 1.18 3.00
C ALA A 68 10.60 2.31 3.87
N LEU A 69 10.06 3.52 3.73
CA LEU A 69 10.44 4.66 4.58
C LEU A 69 10.04 4.44 6.04
N VAL A 70 8.80 3.99 6.30
CA VAL A 70 8.31 3.70 7.66
C VAL A 70 9.16 2.61 8.32
N THR A 71 9.41 1.50 7.64
CA THR A 71 10.23 0.42 8.18
C THR A 71 11.68 0.85 8.43
N GLY A 72 12.25 1.69 7.57
CA GLY A 72 13.57 2.30 7.78
C GLY A 72 13.61 3.19 9.03
N LEU A 73 12.62 4.07 9.19
CA LEU A 73 12.53 4.96 10.34
C LEU A 73 12.40 4.17 11.65
N ARG A 74 11.51 3.18 11.71
CA ARG A 74 11.33 2.34 12.90
C ARG A 74 12.58 1.54 13.25
N ALA A 75 13.34 1.07 12.26
CA ALA A 75 14.61 0.39 12.50
C ALA A 75 15.64 1.34 13.12
N ALA A 76 15.74 2.57 12.59
CA ALA A 76 16.64 3.59 13.11
C ALA A 76 16.28 4.00 14.55
N GLU A 77 14.99 4.21 14.85
CA GLU A 77 14.52 4.51 16.20
C GLU A 77 14.83 3.38 17.18
N ALA A 78 14.58 2.13 16.79
CA ALA A 78 14.88 0.98 17.64
C ALA A 78 16.39 0.85 17.93
N ILE A 79 17.26 1.11 16.95
CA ILE A 79 18.71 1.12 17.15
C ILE A 79 19.11 2.26 18.08
N ARG A 80 18.60 3.47 17.84
CA ARG A 80 18.90 4.66 18.64
C ARG A 80 18.51 4.49 20.11
N ASP A 81 17.30 4.01 20.35
CA ASP A 81 16.69 4.02 21.69
C ASP A 81 16.98 2.73 22.48
N HIS A 82 17.24 1.61 21.79
CA HIS A 82 17.35 0.29 22.40
C HIS A 82 18.57 -0.53 21.93
N GLY A 83 19.47 0.04 21.13
CA GLY A 83 20.68 -0.65 20.65
C GLY A 83 21.65 -1.05 21.76
N ARG A 84 21.76 -0.22 22.81
CA ARG A 84 22.65 -0.49 23.97
C ARG A 84 22.13 -1.59 24.90
N SER A 85 20.82 -1.78 24.98
CA SER A 85 20.17 -2.79 25.82
C SER A 85 19.95 -4.13 25.09
N SER A 86 20.47 -4.28 23.86
CA SER A 86 20.23 -5.44 22.99
C SER A 86 18.74 -5.73 22.69
N ASN A 87 17.86 -4.75 22.92
CA ASN A 87 16.41 -4.90 22.73
C ASN A 87 15.90 -4.30 21.41
N ALA A 88 16.77 -3.69 20.60
CA ALA A 88 16.41 -3.07 19.33
C ALA A 88 15.64 -4.01 18.40
N ALA A 89 16.07 -5.27 18.27
CA ALA A 89 15.41 -6.25 17.42
C ALA A 89 13.96 -6.53 17.84
N GLN A 90 13.72 -6.70 19.15
CA GLN A 90 12.39 -6.95 19.68
C GLN A 90 11.47 -5.74 19.48
N GLN A 91 11.99 -4.54 19.72
CA GLN A 91 11.23 -3.30 19.62
C GLN A 91 10.85 -2.98 18.18
N TYR A 92 11.78 -3.17 17.26
CA TYR A 92 11.51 -3.05 15.83
C TYR A 92 10.46 -4.07 15.35
N ALA A 93 10.58 -5.34 15.74
CA ALA A 93 9.61 -6.38 15.37
C ALA A 93 8.20 -6.09 15.90
N ASN A 94 8.09 -5.52 17.10
CA ASN A 94 6.81 -5.10 17.68
C ASN A 94 6.21 -3.93 16.91
N ALA A 95 7.01 -2.92 16.54
CA ALA A 95 6.56 -1.79 15.74
C ALA A 95 6.01 -2.25 14.38
N LEU A 96 6.73 -3.12 13.66
CA LEU A 96 6.26 -3.71 12.40
C LEU A 96 4.92 -4.45 12.53
N LYS A 97 4.77 -5.25 13.58
CA LYS A 97 3.52 -6.00 13.82
C LYS A 97 2.34 -5.07 14.07
N LEU A 98 2.55 -4.00 14.83
CA LEU A 98 1.49 -3.04 15.15
C LEU A 98 1.13 -2.16 13.97
N GLU A 99 2.11 -1.73 13.18
CA GLU A 99 1.90 -0.73 12.14
C GLU A 99 1.56 -1.32 10.78
N LEU A 100 2.09 -2.49 10.43
CA LEU A 100 1.99 -3.01 9.06
C LEU A 100 1.20 -4.30 8.96
N VAL A 101 1.31 -5.19 9.94
CA VAL A 101 0.68 -6.52 9.85
C VAL A 101 -0.85 -6.43 10.01
N ALA A 102 -1.36 -5.50 10.82
CA ALA A 102 -2.80 -5.28 10.98
C ALA A 102 -3.44 -4.79 9.67
N ASP A 103 -2.89 -3.72 9.10
CA ASP A 103 -3.33 -3.12 7.83
C ASP A 103 -3.27 -4.15 6.70
N HIS A 104 -2.16 -4.88 6.61
CA HIS A 104 -1.94 -5.94 5.63
C HIS A 104 -3.00 -7.07 5.67
N ARG A 105 -3.40 -7.51 6.86
CA ARG A 105 -4.45 -8.55 7.01
C ARG A 105 -5.80 -8.06 6.52
N MET A 106 -6.14 -6.81 6.82
CA MET A 106 -7.37 -6.19 6.32
C MET A 106 -7.32 -6.06 4.79
N SER A 107 -6.22 -5.56 4.22
CA SER A 107 -6.02 -5.45 2.77
C SER A 107 -6.13 -6.81 2.06
N LYS A 108 -5.57 -7.89 2.63
CA LYS A 108 -5.74 -9.26 2.11
C LYS A 108 -7.19 -9.71 2.04
N LEU A 109 -8.01 -9.39 3.05
CA LEU A 109 -9.44 -9.75 3.06
C LEU A 109 -10.21 -9.01 1.96
N LEU A 110 -9.92 -7.72 1.77
CA LEU A 110 -10.55 -6.93 0.72
C LEU A 110 -10.17 -7.44 -0.67
N VAL A 111 -8.89 -7.73 -0.91
CA VAL A 111 -8.41 -8.30 -2.18
C VAL A 111 -9.04 -9.67 -2.45
N LYS A 112 -9.24 -10.49 -1.42
CA LYS A 112 -9.98 -11.76 -1.57
C LYS A 112 -11.41 -11.50 -2.07
N GLY A 113 -12.09 -10.47 -1.59
CA GLY A 113 -13.41 -10.05 -2.10
C GLY A 113 -13.37 -9.60 -3.57
N LEU A 114 -12.27 -9.01 -4.01
CA LEU A 114 -12.04 -8.56 -5.39
C LEU A 114 -11.56 -9.66 -6.34
N SER A 115 -11.25 -10.86 -5.84
CA SER A 115 -10.70 -11.96 -6.65
C SER A 115 -11.70 -12.58 -7.65
N SER A 116 -12.95 -12.11 -7.66
CA SER A 116 -13.99 -12.54 -8.60
C SER A 116 -14.56 -11.35 -9.37
N VAL A 117 -14.99 -11.59 -10.62
CA VAL A 117 -15.62 -10.56 -11.46
C VAL A 117 -16.82 -9.92 -10.75
N SER A 118 -17.75 -10.74 -10.22
CA SER A 118 -18.89 -10.24 -9.46
C SER A 118 -18.49 -9.43 -8.23
N GLY A 119 -17.42 -9.83 -7.53
CA GLY A 119 -16.92 -9.10 -6.36
C GLY A 119 -16.35 -7.75 -6.74
N ALA A 120 -15.53 -7.70 -7.79
CA ALA A 120 -14.96 -6.48 -8.34
C ALA A 120 -16.06 -5.52 -8.85
N ASP A 121 -17.02 -6.01 -9.63
CA ASP A 121 -18.13 -5.19 -10.16
C ASP A 121 -18.96 -4.57 -9.04
N ARG A 122 -19.27 -5.36 -7.99
CA ARG A 122 -20.00 -4.85 -6.82
C ARG A 122 -19.18 -3.79 -6.08
N ALA A 123 -17.89 -4.01 -5.90
CA ALA A 123 -17.02 -3.04 -5.24
C ALA A 123 -16.95 -1.72 -6.01
N VAL A 124 -16.78 -1.76 -7.34
CA VAL A 124 -16.80 -0.58 -8.21
C VAL A 124 -18.15 0.14 -8.12
N ARG A 125 -19.25 -0.60 -8.14
CA ARG A 125 -20.60 -0.02 -8.02
C ARG A 125 -20.81 0.70 -6.68
N ILE A 126 -20.36 0.10 -5.58
CA ILE A 126 -20.45 0.71 -4.24
C ILE A 126 -19.56 1.95 -4.17
N ALA A 127 -18.31 1.86 -4.65
CA ALA A 127 -17.40 3.01 -4.72
C ALA A 127 -18.00 4.16 -5.55
N GLY A 128 -18.72 3.83 -6.63
CA GLY A 128 -19.38 4.79 -7.52
C GLY A 128 -20.73 5.33 -7.06
N ALA A 129 -21.35 4.75 -6.03
CA ALA A 129 -22.77 4.93 -5.71
C ALA A 129 -23.20 6.37 -5.40
N SER A 130 -22.33 7.19 -4.82
CA SER A 130 -22.61 8.61 -4.54
C SER A 130 -21.35 9.47 -4.66
N ALA A 131 -21.54 10.79 -4.72
CA ALA A 131 -20.41 11.73 -4.69
C ALA A 131 -19.57 11.57 -3.42
N TRP A 132 -20.23 11.26 -2.30
CA TRP A 132 -19.56 11.00 -1.03
C TRP A 132 -18.75 9.70 -1.07
N THR A 133 -19.29 8.59 -1.59
CA THR A 133 -18.53 7.32 -1.66
C THR A 133 -17.37 7.42 -2.63
N ARG A 134 -17.55 8.06 -3.80
CA ARG A 134 -16.45 8.28 -4.76
C ARG A 134 -15.32 9.10 -4.15
N ARG A 135 -15.66 10.20 -3.46
CA ARG A 135 -14.67 11.05 -2.79
C ARG A 135 -13.91 10.26 -1.74
N ASN A 136 -14.60 9.58 -0.82
CA ASN A 136 -13.94 8.85 0.25
C ASN A 136 -13.17 7.64 -0.25
N PHE A 137 -13.64 6.96 -1.29
CA PHE A 137 -12.91 5.87 -1.95
C PHE A 137 -11.62 6.37 -2.60
N GLY A 138 -11.67 7.48 -3.35
CA GLY A 138 -10.47 8.09 -3.93
C GLY A 138 -9.47 8.54 -2.87
N ARG A 139 -9.95 9.18 -1.80
CA ARG A 139 -9.12 9.51 -0.64
C ARG A 139 -8.55 8.26 0.01
N TRP A 140 -9.33 7.19 0.17
CA TRP A 140 -8.85 5.95 0.76
C TRP A 140 -7.77 5.27 -0.11
N LEU A 141 -7.89 5.36 -1.44
CA LEU A 141 -6.95 4.77 -2.39
C LEU A 141 -5.62 5.54 -2.46
N PHE A 142 -5.66 6.88 -2.40
CA PHE A 142 -4.48 7.73 -2.65
C PHE A 142 -4.00 8.54 -1.45
N GLU A 143 -4.82 8.71 -0.43
CA GLU A 143 -4.42 9.27 0.86
C GLU A 143 -4.27 8.08 1.82
N ASP A 144 -3.09 7.89 2.41
CA ASP A 144 -2.81 6.82 3.40
C ASP A 144 -3.76 6.89 4.63
N TYR A 145 -4.30 8.09 4.81
CA TYR A 145 -5.08 8.55 5.93
C TYR A 145 -6.37 7.75 6.28
N PRO A 146 -7.27 7.38 5.34
CA PRO A 146 -8.50 6.67 5.69
C PRO A 146 -8.27 5.19 6.04
N ARG A 147 -7.25 4.55 5.44
CA ARG A 147 -6.86 3.16 5.73
C ARG A 147 -6.29 3.05 7.14
N ALA A 148 -5.36 3.94 7.44
CA ALA A 148 -4.64 3.93 8.69
C ALA A 148 -5.49 4.37 9.89
N LEU A 149 -6.60 5.10 9.71
CA LEU A 149 -7.57 5.33 10.80
C LEU A 149 -8.36 4.07 11.21
N ILE A 150 -8.63 3.16 10.28
CA ILE A 150 -9.39 1.93 10.56
C ILE A 150 -8.47 0.90 11.21
N ALA A 151 -7.24 0.78 10.73
CA ALA A 151 -6.35 -0.31 11.12
C ALA A 151 -5.19 0.11 12.05
N THR A 152 -4.72 1.36 11.99
CA THR A 152 -3.72 1.95 12.89
C THR A 152 -4.13 3.29 13.52
N PRO A 153 -5.33 3.39 14.15
CA PRO A 153 -5.91 4.65 14.63
C PRO A 153 -5.01 5.43 15.59
N ARG A 154 -4.13 4.74 16.32
CA ARG A 154 -3.18 5.33 17.28
C ARG A 154 -2.11 6.22 16.64
N ARG A 155 -1.89 6.14 15.33
CA ARG A 155 -0.94 6.99 14.58
C ARG A 155 -1.50 8.37 14.23
N TRP A 156 -2.82 8.60 14.39
CA TRP A 156 -3.50 9.76 13.82
C TRP A 156 -4.17 10.63 14.90
N GLY A 157 -3.98 11.95 14.78
CA GLY A 157 -4.54 12.95 15.70
C GLY A 157 -6.02 13.26 15.47
N ARG A 158 -6.60 14.18 16.26
CA ARG A 158 -7.97 14.69 16.04
C ARG A 158 -8.02 15.62 14.82
N GLY A 159 -9.13 15.60 14.07
CA GLY A 159 -9.41 16.57 13.00
C GLY A 159 -8.93 16.18 11.59
N VAL A 160 -8.54 14.93 11.38
CA VAL A 160 -7.97 14.51 10.09
C VAL A 160 -9.07 14.21 9.05
N ILE A 161 -10.30 13.89 9.49
CA ILE A 161 -11.42 13.51 8.57
C ILE A 161 -11.95 14.77 7.88
N THR A 162 -11.86 15.89 8.59
CA THR A 162 -12.41 17.19 8.23
C THR A 162 -11.47 18.02 7.36
N GLN A 163 -10.23 17.58 7.13
CA GLN A 163 -9.30 18.30 6.28
C GLN A 163 -9.74 18.26 4.80
N PRO A 164 -9.57 19.36 4.05
CA PRO A 164 -9.69 19.36 2.60
C PRO A 164 -8.82 18.25 1.99
N GLY A 165 -9.31 17.59 0.93
CA GLY A 165 -8.51 16.58 0.23
C GLY A 165 -7.31 17.23 -0.47
N ALA A 166 -6.26 16.45 -0.74
CA ALA A 166 -5.03 16.96 -1.36
C ALA A 166 -5.26 17.61 -2.74
N TYR A 167 -6.35 17.24 -3.41
CA TYR A 167 -6.79 17.81 -4.68
C TYR A 167 -8.01 18.70 -4.44
N ALA A 168 -7.78 20.00 -4.29
CA ALA A 168 -8.85 21.00 -4.36
C ALA A 168 -9.24 21.23 -5.82
N SER A 169 -10.53 21.29 -6.11
CA SER A 169 -11.02 21.77 -7.40
C SER A 169 -10.54 23.20 -7.61
N ARG A 170 -9.68 23.40 -8.62
CA ARG A 170 -9.54 24.71 -9.25
C ARG A 170 -10.77 25.00 -10.08
#